data_AF-A0A3A3YZU8-F1
#
_entry.id   AF-A0A3A3YZU8-F1
#
_cell.length_a   1.000
_cell.length_b   1.000
_cell.length_c   1.000
_cell.angle_alpha   90.00
_cell.angle_beta   90.00
_cell.angle_gamma   90.00
#
_symmetry.space_group_name_H-M   'P 1'
#
loop_
_entity.id
_entity.type
_entity.pdbx_description
1 polymer ?
#
loop_
_entity_poly.entity_id
_entity_poly.type
_entity_poly.pdbx_seq_one_letter_code
_entity_poly.pdbx_strand_id
1 'polypeptide(L)'
;MATRPGAGRLDVLALLNDLAVLTGSDDVDLMVLDAALPVARERALVGAVALYEDEPGRYDRLRAHAVVERLETAWLRELELRQLQR
;
A
#
# COMPACT_ATOMS: atom_id res chain seq x y z
N MET A 1 -5.42 13.86 24.71
CA MET A 1 -5.38 12.57 23.98
C MET A 1 -5.85 12.87 22.56
N ALA A 2 -4.94 13.02 21.61
CA ALA A 2 -5.30 13.41 20.24
C ALA A 2 -6.05 12.25 19.57
N THR A 3 -7.27 12.49 19.11
CA THR A 3 -8.04 11.54 18.30
C THR A 3 -7.24 11.21 17.04
N ARG A 4 -6.96 9.93 16.81
CA ARG A 4 -6.34 9.47 15.57
C ARG A 4 -7.23 9.88 14.38
N PRO A 5 -6.71 10.62 13.39
CA PRO A 5 -7.42 10.81 12.12
C PRO A 5 -7.80 9.44 11.55
N GLY A 6 -9.05 9.29 11.07
CA GLY A 6 -9.52 8.03 10.46
C GLY A 6 -10.05 6.96 11.44
N ALA A 7 -10.38 7.30 12.69
CA ALA A 7 -11.01 6.35 13.62
C ALA A 7 -12.45 5.93 13.26
N GLY A 8 -13.07 6.57 12.27
CA GLY A 8 -14.39 6.20 11.73
C GLY A 8 -14.29 5.17 10.60
N ARG A 9 -15.43 4.57 10.22
CA ARG A 9 -15.49 3.70 9.04
C ARG A 9 -15.10 4.51 7.79
N LEU A 10 -14.04 4.09 7.10
CA LEU A 10 -13.60 4.72 5.86
C LEU A 10 -14.66 4.50 4.77
N ASP A 11 -15.23 5.59 4.26
CA ASP A 11 -16.02 5.57 3.03
C ASP A 11 -15.06 5.74 1.85
N VAL A 12 -14.72 4.62 1.22
CA VAL A 12 -13.76 4.58 0.11
C VAL A 12 -14.28 5.35 -1.12
N LEU A 13 -15.58 5.30 -1.38
CA LEU A 13 -16.16 5.97 -2.55
C LEU A 13 -16.16 7.48 -2.36
N ALA A 14 -16.50 7.95 -1.16
CA ALA A 14 -16.40 9.37 -0.84
C ALA A 14 -14.95 9.87 -0.94
N LEU A 15 -13.98 9.11 -0.41
CA LEU A 15 -12.56 9.46 -0.52
C LEU A 15 -12.08 9.56 -1.98
N LEU A 16 -12.40 8.56 -2.81
CA LEU A 16 -11.99 8.57 -4.23
C LEU A 16 -12.62 9.74 -4.97
N ASN A 17 -13.90 10.04 -4.72
CA ASN A 17 -14.57 11.21 -5.28
C ASN A 17 -13.87 12.52 -4.86
N ASP A 18 -13.56 12.67 -3.58
CA ASP A 18 -12.89 13.87 -3.06
C ASP A 18 -11.49 14.03 -3.68
N LEU A 19 -10.75 12.92 -3.86
CA LEU A 19 -9.45 12.92 -4.53
C LEU A 19 -9.59 13.29 -6.02
N ALA A 20 -10.58 12.75 -6.72
CA ALA A 20 -10.80 13.06 -8.13
C ALA A 20 -11.15 14.54 -8.34
N VAL A 21 -11.98 15.11 -7.46
CA VAL A 21 -12.30 16.55 -7.46
C VAL A 21 -11.04 17.38 -7.18
N LEU A 22 -10.20 16.95 -6.22
CA LEU A 22 -8.98 17.66 -5.84
C LEU A 22 -7.91 17.64 -6.94
N THR A 23 -7.73 16.51 -7.62
CA THR A 23 -6.73 16.34 -8.69
C THR A 23 -7.24 16.79 -10.06
N GLY A 24 -8.56 16.94 -10.22
CA GLY A 24 -9.21 17.14 -11.51
C GLY A 24 -9.11 15.93 -12.43
N SER A 25 -8.88 14.73 -11.87
CA SER A 25 -8.71 13.48 -12.62
C SER A 25 -9.30 12.29 -11.87
N ASP A 26 -10.02 11.45 -12.60
CA ASP A 26 -10.53 10.17 -12.11
C ASP A 26 -9.45 9.05 -12.10
N ASP A 27 -8.23 9.34 -12.57
CA ASP A 27 -7.11 8.39 -12.63
C ASP A 27 -6.45 8.21 -11.25
N VAL A 28 -7.25 7.83 -10.25
CA VAL A 28 -6.81 7.62 -8.87
C VAL A 28 -7.17 6.20 -8.42
N ASP A 29 -6.14 5.39 -8.19
CA ASP A 29 -6.27 4.06 -7.62
C ASP A 29 -5.97 4.07 -6.11
N LEU A 30 -6.76 3.33 -5.33
CA LEU A 30 -6.54 3.12 -3.90
C LEU A 30 -6.05 1.70 -3.61
N MET A 31 -4.95 1.59 -2.87
CA MET A 31 -4.43 0.32 -2.37
C MET A 31 -4.31 0.34 -0.84
N VAL A 32 -4.92 -0.66 -0.19
CA VAL A 32 -4.75 -0.89 1.25
C VAL A 32 -3.51 -1.77 1.48
N LEU A 33 -2.41 -1.15 1.93
CA LEU A 33 -1.10 -1.83 2.05
C LEU A 33 -1.13 -3.04 2.99
N ASP A 34 -1.90 -3.00 4.08
CA ASP A 34 -2.01 -4.10 5.04
C ASP A 34 -2.58 -5.38 4.41
N ALA A 35 -3.46 -5.24 3.41
CA ALA A 35 -4.07 -6.35 2.68
C ALA A 35 -3.35 -6.67 1.35
N ALA A 36 -2.39 -5.85 0.94
CA ALA A 36 -1.69 -6.02 -0.34
C ALA A 36 -0.74 -7.23 -0.31
N LEU A 37 -0.61 -7.91 -1.46
CA LEU A 37 0.39 -8.97 -1.65
C LEU A 37 1.81 -8.39 -1.54
N PRO A 38 2.81 -9.19 -1.13
CA PRO A 38 4.18 -8.72 -0.87
C PRO A 38 4.79 -7.88 -2.01
N VAL A 39 4.52 -8.25 -3.27
CA VAL A 39 5.02 -7.52 -4.45
C VAL A 39 4.36 -6.15 -4.60
N ALA A 40 3.04 -6.09 -4.44
CA ALA A 40 2.29 -4.86 -4.58
C ALA A 40 2.65 -3.89 -3.45
N ARG A 41 2.76 -4.39 -2.22
CA ARG A 41 3.18 -3.63 -1.04
C ARG A 41 4.57 -3.03 -1.21
N GLU A 42 5.55 -3.83 -1.64
CA GLU A 42 6.92 -3.33 -1.87
C GLU A 42 6.97 -2.27 -2.96
N ARG A 43 6.31 -2.50 -4.11
CA ARG A 43 6.25 -1.51 -5.19
C ARG A 43 5.60 -0.20 -4.77
N ALA A 44 4.56 -0.26 -3.94
CA ALA A 44 3.87 0.91 -3.40
C ALA A 44 4.72 1.70 -2.38
N LEU A 45 5.79 1.12 -1.83
CA LEU A 45 6.64 1.76 -0.81
C LEU A 45 8.04 2.14 -1.29
N VAL A 46 8.59 1.48 -2.32
CA VAL A 46 9.95 1.77 -2.80
C VAL A 46 9.98 2.85 -3.87
N GLY A 47 8.93 2.96 -4.69
CA GLY A 47 8.81 3.95 -5.77
C GLY A 47 7.94 5.17 -5.45
N ALA A 48 7.55 5.37 -4.19
CA ALA A 48 6.55 6.34 -3.79
C ALA A 48 7.13 7.54 -3.02
N VAL A 49 6.35 8.63 -3.01
CA VAL A 49 6.58 9.79 -2.15
C VAL A 49 5.62 9.69 -0.96
N ALA A 50 6.17 9.65 0.25
CA ALA A 50 5.37 9.64 1.47
C ALA A 50 4.72 11.02 1.67
N LEU A 51 3.38 11.06 1.67
CA LEU A 51 2.61 12.30 1.90
C LEU A 51 2.31 12.54 3.39
N TYR A 52 2.21 11.47 4.18
CA TYR A 52 1.89 11.51 5.59
C TYR A 52 2.48 10.31 6.34
N GLU A 53 2.98 10.55 7.54
CA GLU A 53 3.27 9.53 8.55
C GLU A 53 2.76 9.99 9.92
N ASP A 54 2.19 9.06 10.69
CA ASP A 54 1.68 9.32 12.04
C ASP A 54 2.82 9.36 13.07
N GLU A 55 3.89 8.62 12.82
CA GLU A 55 5.09 8.55 13.64
C GLU A 55 6.35 8.72 12.79
N PRO A 56 7.34 9.52 13.25
CA PRO A 56 8.60 9.69 12.54
C PRO A 56 9.28 8.37 12.14
N GLY A 57 9.63 8.28 10.86
CA GLY A 57 10.35 7.14 10.29
C GLY A 57 9.50 5.88 10.16
N ARG A 58 8.19 5.94 10.35
CA ARG A 58 7.30 4.79 10.11
C ARG A 58 7.37 4.36 8.65
N TYR A 59 7.43 5.33 7.73
CA TYR A 59 7.56 5.03 6.30
C TYR A 59 8.81 4.19 6.00
N ASP A 60 9.96 4.58 6.53
CA ASP A 60 11.22 3.86 6.31
C ASP A 60 11.17 2.42 6.86
N ARG A 61 10.59 2.24 8.05
CA ARG A 61 10.42 0.91 8.65
C ARG A 61 9.52 0.01 7.79
N LEU A 62 8.39 0.54 7.31
CA LEU A 62 7.47 -0.20 6.44
C LEU A 62 8.13 -0.55 5.11
N ARG A 63 8.86 0.40 4.50
CA ARG A 63 9.59 0.17 3.26
C ARG A 63 10.64 -0.93 3.41
N ALA A 64 11.46 -0.88 4.46
CA ALA A 64 12.46 -1.91 4.73
C ALA A 64 11.81 -3.29 4.93
N HIS A 65 10.73 -3.37 5.72
CA HIS A 65 9.99 -4.60 5.95
C HIS A 65 9.43 -5.18 4.64
N ALA A 66 8.81 -4.34 3.79
CA ALA A 66 8.23 -4.80 2.53
C ALA A 66 9.28 -5.37 1.55
N VAL A 67 10.48 -4.78 1.51
CA VAL A 67 11.59 -5.31 0.71
C VAL A 67 11.99 -6.70 1.19
N VAL A 68 12.18 -6.88 2.50
CA VAL A 68 12.56 -8.17 3.09
C VAL A 68 11.47 -9.20 2.83
N GLU A 69 10.21 -8.88 3.11
CA GLU A 69 9.06 -9.76 2.88
C GLU A 69 8.98 -10.22 1.41
N ARG A 70 9.18 -9.31 0.44
CA ARG A 70 9.18 -9.66 -0.99
C ARG A 70 10.29 -10.65 -1.35
N LEU A 71 11.47 -10.50 -0.75
CA LEU A 71 12.61 -11.38 -0.97
C LEU A 71 12.37 -12.75 -0.33
N GLU A 72 11.93 -12.78 0.92
CA GLU A 72 11.67 -14.02 1.67
C GLU A 72 10.52 -14.84 1.07
N THR A 73 9.55 -14.18 0.44
CA THR A 73 8.41 -14.83 -0.23
C THR A 73 8.62 -15.03 -1.74
N ALA A 74 9.81 -14.73 -2.29
CA ALA A 74 10.06 -14.86 -3.72
C ALA A 74 9.85 -16.31 -4.24
N TRP A 75 10.32 -17.29 -3.48
CA TRP A 75 10.19 -18.71 -3.84
C TRP A 75 8.73 -19.20 -3.89
N LEU A 76 7.84 -18.61 -3.08
CA LEU A 76 6.40 -18.94 -3.13
C LEU A 76 5.79 -18.51 -4.46
N ARG A 77 6.16 -17.32 -4.96
CA ARG A 77 5.73 -16.83 -6.27
C ARG A 77 6.28 -17.70 -7.40
N GLU A 78 7.54 -18.13 -7.30
CA GLU A 78 8.12 -19.06 -8.27
C GLU A 78 7.40 -20.43 -8.27
N LEU A 79 7.00 -20.91 -7.09
CA LEU A 79 6.21 -22.14 -6.99
C LEU A 79 4.83 -21.96 -7.62
N GLU A 80 4.13 -20.86 -7.31
CA GLU A 80 2.82 -20.52 -7.87
C GLU A 80 2.85 -20.42 -9.40
N LEU A 81 3.83 -19.71 -9.96
CA LEU A 81 4.01 -19.58 -11.41
C LEU A 81 4.24 -20.95 -12.08
N ARG A 82 5.02 -21.85 -11.45
CA ARG A 82 5.22 -23.21 -11.96
C ARG A 82 3.94 -24.05 -11.95
N GLN A 83 3.01 -23.80 -11.01
CA GLN A 83 1.73 -24.51 -11.00
C GLN A 83 0.78 -23.98 -12.09
N LEU A 84 0.80 -22.68 -12.37
CA LEU A 84 -0.02 -22.07 -13.43
C LEU A 84 0.41 -22.48 -14.85
N GLN A 85 1.65 -22.95 -15.01
CA GLN A 85 2.21 -23.40 -16.30
C GLN A 85 1.96 -24.88 -16.59
N ARG A 86 1.22 -25.60 -15.73
CA ARG A 86 0.83 -27.01 -15.90
C ARG A 86 -0.60 -27.11 -16.40
#